data_AF-A0A947PXK3-F1
#
_entry.id   AF-A0A947PXK3-F1
#
_cell.length_a   1.000
_cell.length_b   1.000
_cell.length_c   1.000
_cell.angle_alpha   90.00
_cell.angle_beta   90.00
_cell.angle_gamma   90.00
#
_symmetry.space_group_name_H-M   'P 1'
#
loop_
_entity.id
_entity.type
_entity.pdbx_description
1 polymer ?
#
loop_
_entity_poly.entity_id
_entity_poly.type
_entity_poly.pdbx_seq_one_letter_code
_entity_poly.pdbx_strand_id
1 'polypeptide(L)'
;DFALAFADIHPQAPTHILVIPTGAYTDIADFNLNARDEEITGFWRAVAWVAKDSGLPENGFRLIANTGLNGGQEVPHFHVHLLGGRALGPMLQKVSA
;
A
#
# COMPACT_ATOMS: atom_id res chain seq x y z
N ASP A 1 0.04 8.82 14.24
CA ASP A 1 1.48 9.05 14.51
C ASP A 1 2.40 8.32 13.54
N PHE A 2 2.21 7.01 13.31
CA PHE A 2 3.13 6.23 12.45
C PHE A 2 2.78 6.23 10.95
N ALA A 3 1.54 6.56 10.59
CA ALA A 3 1.08 6.56 9.22
C ALA A 3 0.07 7.65 8.92
N LEU A 4 -0.05 7.99 7.64
CA LEU A 4 -1.14 8.79 7.06
C LEU A 4 -1.83 7.95 5.99
N ALA A 5 -3.14 8.13 5.83
CA ALA A 5 -3.92 7.44 4.82
C ALA A 5 -4.84 8.42 4.09
N PHE A 6 -4.94 8.29 2.78
CA PHE A 6 -5.75 9.16 1.94
C PHE A 6 -6.12 8.47 0.63
N ALA A 7 -7.22 8.91 0.02
CA ALA A 7 -7.62 8.41 -1.29
C ALA A 7 -6.57 8.74 -2.34
N ASP A 8 -6.29 7.78 -3.22
CA ASP A 8 -5.47 8.03 -4.40
C ASP A 8 -6.20 9.03 -5.32
N ILE A 9 -5.47 9.99 -5.89
CA ILE A 9 -6.03 11.01 -6.79
C ILE A 9 -6.48 10.41 -8.14
N HIS A 10 -5.92 9.27 -8.55
CA HIS A 10 -6.26 8.52 -9.76
C HIS A 10 -6.65 7.07 -9.41
N PRO A 11 -7.84 6.85 -8.83
CA PRO A 11 -8.25 5.54 -8.32
C PRO A 11 -8.31 4.46 -9.40
N GLN A 12 -7.66 3.31 -9.16
CA GLN A 12 -7.66 2.14 -10.07
C GLN A 12 -8.72 1.09 -9.70
N ALA A 13 -9.40 1.29 -8.58
CA ALA A 13 -10.50 0.49 -8.09
C ALA A 13 -11.49 1.40 -7.32
N PRO A 14 -12.76 0.98 -7.12
CA PRO A 14 -13.74 1.76 -6.35
C PRO A 14 -13.22 2.22 -4.99
N THR A 15 -12.47 1.37 -4.31
CA THR A 15 -11.66 1.75 -3.16
C THR A 15 -10.19 1.70 -3.57
N HIS A 16 -9.52 2.86 -3.59
CA HIS A 16 -8.09 2.98 -3.78
C HIS A 16 -7.51 3.98 -2.77
N ILE A 17 -6.87 3.46 -1.74
CA ILE A 17 -6.32 4.25 -0.63
C ILE A 17 -4.81 4.03 -0.58
N LEU A 18 -4.06 5.11 -0.43
CA LEU A 18 -2.64 5.07 -0.12
C LEU A 18 -2.47 5.16 1.39
N VAL A 19 -1.61 4.31 1.95
CA VAL A 19 -1.13 4.43 3.33
C VAL A 19 0.38 4.60 3.31
N ILE A 20 0.88 5.65 3.94
CA ILE A 20 2.30 6.05 3.95
C ILE A 20 2.81 6.17 5.38
N PRO A 21 4.09 5.84 5.68
CA PRO A 21 4.67 6.17 6.96
C PRO A 21 4.86 7.68 7.08
N THR A 22 4.85 8.19 8.31
CA THR A 22 5.15 9.61 8.58
C THR A 22 6.64 9.94 8.45
N GLY A 23 7.52 8.94 8.58
CA GLY A 23 8.95 9.05 8.30
C GLY A 23 9.26 9.08 6.79
N ALA A 24 10.41 9.65 6.44
CA ALA A 24 10.87 9.80 5.06
C ALA A 24 11.62 8.55 4.56
N TYR A 25 10.88 7.47 4.34
CA TYR A 25 11.41 6.24 3.75
C TYR A 25 11.06 6.19 2.28
N THR A 26 11.97 5.79 1.40
CA THR A 26 11.73 5.85 -0.05
C THR A 26 10.89 4.69 -0.57
N ASP A 27 11.07 3.50 -0.01
CA ASP A 27 10.40 2.26 -0.43
C ASP A 27 10.31 1.25 0.72
N ILE A 28 9.79 0.05 0.45
CA ILE A 28 9.61 -0.99 1.47
C ILE A 28 10.94 -1.50 2.04
N ALA A 29 12.02 -1.54 1.25
CA ALA A 29 13.30 -2.03 1.71
C ALA A 29 13.94 -0.99 2.64
N ASP A 30 13.97 0.28 2.23
CA ASP A 30 14.44 1.38 3.06
C ASP A 30 13.66 1.46 4.38
N PHE A 31 12.33 1.34 4.33
CA PHE A 31 11.49 1.33 5.52
C PHE A 31 11.86 0.21 6.49
N ASN A 32 11.95 -1.04 6.03
CA ASN A 32 12.18 -2.17 6.94
C ASN A 32 13.64 -2.28 7.42
N LEU A 33 14.60 -1.67 6.74
CA LEU A 33 16.00 -1.68 7.15
C LEU A 33 16.33 -0.54 8.12
N ASN A 34 15.65 0.61 7.99
CA ASN A 34 16.04 1.84 8.69
C ASN A 34 15.00 2.38 9.69
N ALA A 35 13.76 1.90 9.67
CA ALA A 35 12.76 2.30 10.65
C ALA A 35 12.93 1.58 11.99
N ARG A 36 12.45 2.21 13.07
CA ARG A 36 12.38 1.57 14.38
C ARG A 36 11.27 0.53 14.42
N ASP A 37 11.41 -0.47 15.30
CA ASP A 37 10.42 -1.54 15.46
C ASP A 37 9.00 -1.01 15.74
N GLU A 38 8.88 0.08 16.51
CA GLU A 38 7.59 0.70 16.80
C GLU A 38 6.98 1.36 15.56
N GLU A 39 7.79 1.92 14.67
CA GLU A 39 7.34 2.54 13.41
C GLU A 39 6.85 1.47 12.44
N ILE A 40 7.60 0.37 12.31
CA ILE A 40 7.21 -0.79 11.50
C ILE A 40 5.88 -1.36 12.02
N THR A 41 5.82 -1.67 13.31
CA THR A 41 4.62 -2.26 13.93
C THR A 41 3.43 -1.31 13.86
N GLY A 42 3.65 -0.02 14.14
CA GLY A 42 2.62 1.00 14.12
C GLY A 42 2.05 1.24 12.73
N PHE A 43 2.91 1.29 11.70
CA PHE A 43 2.50 1.42 10.31
C PHE A 43 1.61 0.26 9.87
N TRP A 44 2.04 -0.99 10.08
CA TRP A 44 1.26 -2.16 9.64
C TRP A 44 -0.07 -2.31 10.39
N ARG A 45 -0.13 -1.91 11.68
CA ARG A 45 -1.40 -1.80 12.41
C ARG A 45 -2.33 -0.75 11.81
N ALA A 46 -1.79 0.40 11.41
CA ALA A 46 -2.57 1.45 10.74
C ALA A 46 -3.10 0.97 9.39
N VAL A 47 -2.29 0.28 8.58
CA VAL A 47 -2.73 -0.32 7.31
C VAL A 47 -3.92 -1.27 7.52
N ALA A 48 -3.84 -2.17 8.50
CA ALA A 48 -4.92 -3.09 8.82
C ALA A 48 -6.19 -2.37 9.31
N TRP A 49 -6.03 -1.32 10.12
CA TRP A 49 -7.14 -0.49 10.58
C TRP A 49 -7.83 0.24 9.41
N VAL A 50 -7.06 0.87 8.51
CA VAL A 50 -7.60 1.55 7.32
C VAL A 50 -8.36 0.59 6.42
N ALA A 51 -7.81 -0.61 6.19
CA ALA A 51 -8.51 -1.63 5.40
C ALA A 51 -9.87 -1.97 6.02
N LYS A 52 -9.90 -2.23 7.34
CA LYS A 52 -11.13 -2.53 8.07
C LYS A 52 -12.13 -1.38 8.00
N ASP A 53 -11.69 -0.15 8.29
CA ASP A 53 -12.54 1.05 8.32
C ASP A 53 -13.16 1.34 6.94
N SER A 54 -12.44 0.99 5.88
CA SER A 54 -12.89 1.15 4.49
C SER A 54 -13.77 0.00 3.98
N GLY A 55 -14.14 -0.97 4.83
CA GLY A 55 -14.97 -2.13 4.46
C GLY A 55 -14.30 -3.13 3.51
N LEU A 56 -12.99 -3.00 3.27
CA LEU A 56 -12.25 -3.84 2.32
C LEU A 56 -12.24 -5.35 2.64
N PRO A 57 -12.16 -5.79 3.91
CA PRO A 57 -12.11 -7.21 4.23
C PRO A 57 -13.36 -8.00 3.84
N GLU A 58 -14.54 -7.38 3.75
CA GLU A 58 -15.81 -8.09 3.54
C GLU A 58 -15.83 -8.90 2.24
N ASN A 59 -15.26 -8.33 1.17
CA ASN A 59 -15.19 -8.94 -0.16
C ASN A 59 -13.75 -9.16 -0.64
N GLY A 60 -12.77 -8.98 0.25
CA GLY A 60 -11.35 -9.05 -0.05
C GLY A 60 -10.79 -7.81 -0.74
N PHE A 61 -9.46 -7.68 -0.69
CA PHE A 61 -8.71 -6.57 -1.25
C PHE A 61 -7.30 -7.00 -1.65
N ARG A 62 -6.59 -6.16 -2.40
CA ARG A 62 -5.16 -6.34 -2.69
C ARG A 62 -4.38 -5.21 -2.03
N LEU A 63 -3.29 -5.59 -1.38
CA LEU A 63 -2.26 -4.67 -0.91
C LEU A 63 -1.07 -4.74 -1.87
N ILE A 64 -0.61 -3.61 -2.39
CA ILE A 64 0.54 -3.53 -3.28
C ILE A 64 1.52 -2.48 -2.75
N ALA A 65 2.81 -2.80 -2.74
CA ALA A 65 3.90 -1.83 -2.59
C ALA A 65 4.82 -1.97 -3.80
N ASN A 66 5.02 -0.88 -4.54
CA ASN A 66 5.90 -0.86 -5.69
C ASN A 66 7.28 -0.37 -5.27
N THR A 67 8.34 -0.97 -5.82
CA THR A 67 9.73 -0.59 -5.49
C THR A 67 10.58 -0.57 -6.75
N GLY A 68 11.26 0.55 -6.96
CA GLY A 68 12.15 0.78 -8.10
C GLY A 68 11.45 0.70 -9.47
N LEU A 69 12.27 0.71 -10.52
CA LEU A 69 11.80 0.79 -11.91
C LEU A 69 10.93 -0.42 -12.31
N ASN A 70 11.37 -1.63 -11.97
CA ASN A 70 10.66 -2.86 -12.34
C ASN A 70 9.35 -3.05 -11.56
N GLY A 71 9.25 -2.47 -10.36
CA GLY A 71 8.01 -2.42 -9.60
C GLY A 71 7.04 -1.33 -10.07
N GLY A 72 7.48 -0.41 -10.94
CA GLY A 72 6.67 0.73 -11.37
C GLY A 72 6.47 1.77 -10.28
N GLN A 73 7.50 2.00 -9.45
CA GLN A 73 7.44 3.04 -8.43
C GLN A 73 7.60 4.44 -9.07
N GLU A 74 6.58 5.29 -8.92
CA GLU A 74 6.60 6.67 -9.45
C GLU A 74 6.97 7.71 -8.39
N VAL A 75 6.50 7.53 -7.15
CA VAL A 75 6.78 8.44 -6.03
C VAL A 75 7.77 7.78 -5.07
N PRO A 76 8.96 8.38 -4.83
CA PRO A 76 10.00 7.83 -3.96
C PRO A 76 9.74 8.13 -2.48
N HIS A 77 8.52 7.81 -2.02
CA HIS A 77 8.14 7.77 -0.60
C HIS A 77 7.34 6.48 -0.39
N PHE A 78 7.68 5.67 0.61
CA PHE A 78 7.08 4.36 0.81
C PHE A 78 5.56 4.49 0.96
N HIS A 79 4.82 3.74 0.17
CA HIS A 79 3.37 3.70 0.24
C HIS A 79 2.88 2.29 -0.08
N VAL A 80 1.76 1.93 0.54
CA VAL A 80 0.97 0.76 0.16
C VAL A 80 -0.33 1.22 -0.48
N HIS A 81 -0.70 0.58 -1.58
CA HIS A 81 -2.01 0.71 -2.21
C HIS A 81 -2.95 -0.32 -1.57
N LEU A 82 -4.08 0.14 -1.05
CA LEU A 82 -5.21 -0.70 -0.68
C LEU A 82 -6.28 -0.59 -1.77
N LEU A 83 -6.45 -1.67 -2.54
CA LEU A 83 -7.32 -1.75 -3.70
C LEU A 83 -8.47 -2.71 -3.44
N GLY A 84 -9.72 -2.30 -3.71
CA GLY A 84 -10.87 -3.19 -3.58
C GLY A 84 -12.20 -2.59 -4.05
N GLY A 85 -13.30 -3.18 -3.61
CA GLY A 85 -14.66 -2.83 -4.04
C GLY A 85 -15.12 -3.48 -5.35
N ARG A 86 -14.31 -4.37 -5.93
CA ARG A 86 -14.64 -5.24 -7.07
C ARG A 86 -13.64 -6.39 -7.18
N ALA A 87 -13.92 -7.38 -8.03
CA ALA A 87 -12.90 -8.34 -8.47
C ALA A 87 -11.76 -7.60 -9.20
N LEU A 88 -10.52 -7.75 -8.72
CA LEU A 88 -9.34 -7.03 -9.24
C LEU A 88 -8.64 -7.75 -10.40
N GLY A 89 -9.07 -8.96 -10.75
CA GLY A 89 -8.43 -9.75 -11.79
C GLY A 89 -7.09 -10.36 -11.37
N PRO A 90 -6.28 -10.86 -12.32
CA PRO A 90 -5.01 -11.53 -12.02
C PRO A 90 -4.00 -10.62 -11.31
N MET A 91 -3.03 -11.21 -10.62
CA MET A 91 -2.00 -10.48 -9.88
C MET A 91 -0.98 -9.83 -10.81
N LEU A 92 -0.48 -10.58 -11.78
CA LEU A 92 0.48 -10.13 -12.78
C LEU A 92 -0.07 -10.41 -14.17
N GLN A 93 0.37 -9.61 -15.14
CA GLN A 93 0.16 -9.97 -16.54
C GLN A 93 0.84 -11.31 -16.80
N LYS A 94 0.19 -12.15 -17.60
CA LYS A 94 0.83 -13.38 -18.06
C LYS A 94 2.02 -12.98 -18.91
N VAL A 95 3.19 -13.53 -18.59
CA VAL A 95 4.33 -13.45 -19.50
C VAL A 95 3.90 -14.18 -20.77
N SER A 96 3.85 -13.44 -21.89
CA SER A 96 3.68 -14.07 -23.20
C SER A 96 4.89 -14.97 -23.44
N ALA A 97 4.63 -16.27 -23.64
CA ALA A 97 5.65 -17.24 -24.00
C ALA A 97 6.31 -16.89 -25.35
#